data_AF-A0A9E4PYS4-F1
#
_entry.id   AF-A0A9E4PYS4-F1
#
_cell.length_a   1.000
_cell.length_b   1.000
_cell.length_c   1.000
_cell.angle_alpha   90.00
_cell.angle_beta   90.00
_cell.angle_gamma   90.00
#
_symmetry.space_group_name_H-M   'P 1'
#
loop_
_entity.id
_entity.type
_entity.pdbx_description
1 polymer ?
#
loop_
_entity_poly.entity_id
_entity_poly.type
_entity_poly.pdbx_seq_one_letter_code
_entity_poly.pdbx_strand_id
1 'polypeptide(L)' 'MERRLKRSAFIYNSGWVLQFKGCPRCGGDMHRGRDIYGEFNTCLQCGHTMDVVSPERMAAMLADMKVEVGEVA' A
#
# COMPACT_ATOMS: atom_id res chain seq x y z
N MET A 1 17.89 8.56 -30.86
CA MET A 1 16.66 8.52 -30.03
C MET A 1 17.00 7.96 -28.65
N GLU A 2 17.78 8.72 -27.88
CA GLU A 2 18.20 8.29 -26.55
C GLU A 2 17.05 8.51 -25.56
N ARG A 3 16.64 7.40 -24.94
CA ARG A 3 15.49 7.32 -24.05
C ARG A 3 15.78 8.15 -22.80
N ARG A 4 15.15 9.32 -22.74
CA ARG A 4 15.04 10.15 -21.53
C ARG A 4 14.43 9.27 -20.43
N LEU A 5 15.26 8.69 -19.57
CA LEU A 5 14.81 8.08 -18.32
C LEU A 5 14.08 9.18 -17.58
N LYS A 6 12.74 9.13 -17.62
CA LYS A 6 11.88 9.97 -16.81
C LYS A 6 12.37 9.74 -15.40
N ARG A 7 13.04 10.74 -14.82
CA ARG A 7 13.33 10.80 -13.38
C ARG A 7 11.99 10.54 -12.73
N SER A 8 11.75 9.29 -12.33
CA SER A 8 10.58 8.92 -11.59
C SER A 8 10.61 9.86 -10.40
N ALA A 9 9.59 10.69 -10.26
CA ALA A 9 9.37 11.49 -9.08
C ALA A 9 9.02 10.53 -7.92
N PHE A 10 9.97 9.68 -7.58
CA PHE A 10 10.02 8.84 -6.39
C PHE A 10 10.63 9.69 -5.27
N ILE A 11 10.16 10.93 -5.16
CA ILE A 11 10.42 11.75 -3.99
C ILE A 11 9.28 11.44 -3.00
N TYR A 12 9.18 10.18 -2.57
CA TYR A 12 8.60 9.91 -1.27
C TYR A 12 9.66 10.33 -0.24
N ASN A 13 9.74 11.65 -0.08
CA ASN A 13 10.41 12.28 1.03
C ASN A 13 9.84 11.62 2.29
N SER A 14 10.71 11.16 3.17
CA SER A 14 10.46 10.33 4.34
C SER A 14 9.63 11.04 5.43
N GLY A 15 8.41 11.43 5.09
CA GLY A 15 7.55 12.28 5.90
C GLY A 15 6.17 11.67 6.05
N TRP A 16 5.72 11.61 7.28
CA TRP A 16 4.33 11.48 7.72
C TRP A 16 3.31 11.80 6.61
N VAL A 17 2.65 10.79 6.06
CA VAL A 17 1.54 10.97 5.11
C VAL A 17 0.23 10.95 5.89
N LEU A 18 -0.55 12.01 5.76
CA LEU A 18 -1.90 12.13 6.31
C LEU A 18 -2.92 12.04 5.17
N GLN A 19 -3.83 11.08 5.26
CA GLN A 19 -4.96 10.89 4.36
C GLN A 19 -6.21 11.45 5.03
N PHE A 20 -6.72 12.57 4.50
CA PHE A 20 -7.95 13.17 5.02
C PHE A 20 -9.16 12.33 4.69
N LYS A 21 -10.06 12.13 5.67
CA LYS A 21 -11.31 11.36 5.52
C LYS A 21 -11.13 9.94 4.96
N GLY A 22 -9.95 9.35 5.14
CA GLY A 22 -9.59 8.04 4.59
C GLY A 22 -10.10 6.83 5.39
N CYS A 23 -10.58 7.02 6.62
CA CYS A 23 -10.97 5.89 7.47
C CYS A 23 -12.32 5.29 7.04
N PRO A 24 -12.39 3.99 6.68
CA PRO A 24 -13.63 3.35 6.27
C PRO A 24 -14.61 3.12 7.43
N ARG A 25 -14.15 3.16 8.69
CA ARG A 25 -15.02 2.97 9.87
C ARG A 25 -15.74 4.24 10.31
N CYS A 26 -15.03 5.37 10.38
CA CYS A 26 -15.56 6.60 10.97
C CYS A 26 -15.46 7.82 10.05
N GLY A 27 -14.92 7.69 8.84
CA GLY A 27 -14.67 8.81 7.93
C GLY A 27 -13.64 9.82 8.46
N GLY A 28 -12.79 9.40 9.40
CA GLY A 28 -11.74 10.24 9.97
C GLY A 28 -10.43 10.19 9.20
N ASP A 29 -9.44 10.94 9.68
CA ASP A 29 -8.13 11.03 9.03
C ASP A 29 -7.24 9.84 9.38
N MET A 30 -6.47 9.37 8.40
CA MET A 30 -5.54 8.25 8.55
C MET A 30 -4.10 8.69 8.40
N HIS A 31 -3.25 8.19 9.28
CA HIS A 31 -1.81 8.43 9.29
C HIS A 31 -1.05 7.17 8.87
N ARG A 32 -0.08 7.31 7.96
CA ARG A 32 0.78 6.20 7.51
C ARG A 32 2.00 6.02 8.42
N GLY A 33 2.10 4.86 9.04
CA GLY A 33 3.24 4.41 9.85
C GLY A 33 4.01 3.25 9.19
N ARG A 34 5.16 2.90 9.77
CA ARG A 34 5.98 1.75 9.38
C ARG A 34 6.56 1.07 10.61
N ASP A 35 6.48 -0.25 10.67
CA ASP A 35 7.09 -1.09 11.69
C ASP A 35 7.90 -2.24 11.05
N ILE A 36 8.27 -3.25 11.86
CA ILE A 36 9.02 -4.42 11.40
C ILE A 36 8.22 -5.33 10.45
N TYR A 37 6.89 -5.27 10.48
CA TYR A 37 6.01 -6.06 9.62
C TYR A 37 5.72 -5.34 8.31
N GLY A 38 5.70 -4.01 8.31
CA GLY A 38 5.43 -3.27 7.10
C GLY A 38 4.97 -1.85 7.32
N GLU A 39 4.34 -1.32 6.29
CA GLU A 39 3.65 -0.04 6.37
C GLU A 39 2.17 -0.29 6.67
N PHE A 40 1.60 0.59 7.46
CA PHE A 40 0.21 0.51 7.87
C PHE A 40 -0.39 1.92 7.94
N ASN A 41 -1.70 2.03 7.78
CA ASN A 41 -2.45 3.24 8.00
C ASN A 41 -3.26 3.10 9.28
N THR A 42 -3.14 4.05 10.21
CA THR A 42 -3.95 4.09 11.44
C THR A 42 -4.78 5.36 11.49
N CYS A 43 -6.06 5.22 11.83
CA CYS A 43 -6.97 6.36 11.99
C CYS A 43 -6.69 7.09 13.30
N LEU A 44 -6.47 8.41 13.22
CA LEU A 44 -6.18 9.25 14.38
C LEU A 44 -7.40 9.45 15.30
N GLN A 45 -8.62 9.24 14.79
CA GLN A 45 -9.85 9.47 15.56
C GLN A 45 -10.39 8.21 16.24
N CYS A 46 -10.34 7.05 15.58
CA CYS A 46 -10.94 5.81 16.10
C CYS A 46 -9.95 4.64 16.28
N GLY A 47 -8.67 4.85 15.98
CA GLY A 47 -7.62 3.83 16.12
C GLY A 47 -7.72 2.66 15.14
N HIS A 48 -8.54 2.75 14.08
CA HIS A 48 -8.61 1.68 13.08
C HIS A 48 -7.31 1.59 12.28
N THR A 49 -6.69 0.40 12.26
CA THR A 49 -5.45 0.14 11.54
C THR A 49 -5.69 -0.81 10.37
N MET A 50 -5.04 -0.52 9.24
CA MET A 50 -5.05 -1.35 8.04
C MET A 50 -3.64 -1.43 7.45
N ASP A 51 -3.24 -2.62 7.01
CA ASP A 51 -1.94 -2.80 6.35
C ASP A 51 -1.93 -2.18 4.95
N VAL A 52 -0.81 -1.54 4.61
CA VAL A 52 -0.56 -1.04 3.26
C VAL A 52 0.21 -2.11 2.52
N VAL A 53 -0.51 -2.97 1.79
CA VAL A 53 0.13 -3.98 0.96
C VAL A 53 0.62 -3.32 -0.32
N SER A 54 1.94 -3.31 -0.53
CA SER A 54 2.50 -2.80 -1.77
C SER A 54 2.20 -3.78 -2.92
N PRO A 55 2.04 -3.32 -4.17
CA PRO A 55 1.82 -4.21 -5.31
C PRO A 55 2.89 -5.28 -5.44
N GLU A 56 4.15 -4.95 -5.09
CA GLU A 56 5.26 -5.90 -5.11
C GLU A 56 5.11 -6.97 -4.02
N ARG A 57 4.64 -6.59 -2.82
CA ARG A 57 4.34 -7.53 -1.73
C ARG A 57 3.13 -8.42 -2.05
N MET A 58 2.09 -7.85 -2.66
CA MET A 58 0.94 -8.63 -3.14
C MET A 58 1.38 -9.63 -4.21
N ALA A 59 2.19 -9.19 -5.18
CA ALA A 59 2.74 -10.06 -6.21
C ALA A 59 3.60 -11.18 -5.64
N ALA A 60 4.44 -10.88 -4.63
CA ALA A 60 5.23 -11.90 -3.94
C ALA A 60 4.34 -12.93 -3.21
N MET A 61 3.30 -12.48 -2.48
CA MET A 61 2.36 -13.37 -1.80
C MET A 61 1.56 -14.26 -2.77
N LEU A 62 1.15 -13.71 -3.93
CA LEU A 62 0.40 -14.45 -4.93
C LEU A 62 1.27 -15.41 -5.75
N ALA A 63 2.55 -15.10 -5.96
CA ALA A 63 3.47 -15.96 -6.70
C ALA A 63 3.62 -17.36 -6.06
N ASP A 64 3.46 -17.46 -4.74
CA ASP A 64 3.50 -18.73 -4.01
C ASP A 64 2.18 -19.52 -4.10
N MET A 65 1.06 -18.87 -4.44
CA MET A 65 -0.20 -19.54 -4.74
C MET A 65 -0.22 -19.94 -6.22
N LYS A 66 0.25 -21.15 -6.53
CA LYS A 66 -0.03 -21.82 -7.82
C LYS A 66 -1.54 -22.04 -7.95
N VAL A 67 -2.26 -21.05 -8.45
CA VAL A 67 -3.66 -21.22 -8.87
C VAL A 67 -3.61 -21.98 -10.19
N GLU A 68 -3.87 -23.29 -10.14
CA GLU A 68 -4.14 -24.07 -11.35
C GLU A 68 -5.49 -23.61 -11.90
N VAL A 69 -5.45 -22.75 -12.92
CA VAL A 69 -6.65 -22.35 -13.65
C VAL A 69 -7.08 -23.57 -14.46
N GLY A 70 -8.00 -24.35 -13.91
CA GLY A 70 -8.62 -25.46 -14.62
C GLY A 70 -9.29 -24.95 -15.89
N GLU A 71 -8.90 -25.54 -17.02
CA GLU A 71 -9.49 -25.29 -18.33
C GLU A 71 -10.99 -25.60 -18.28
N VAL A 72 -11.82 -24.57 -18.48
CA VAL A 72 -13.27 -24.74 -18.56
C VAL A 72 -13.57 -25.24 -19.97
N ALA A 73 -14.03 -26.49 -20.05
CA ALA A 73 -14.37 -27.21 -21.29
C ALA A 73 -15.59 -26.61 -22.01
#